data_AF-A0A5D2S3W1-F1
#
_entry.id   AF-A0A5D2S3W1-F1
#
_cell.length_a   1.000
_cell.length_b   1.000
_cell.length_c   1.000
_cell.angle_alpha   90.00
_cell.angle_beta   90.00
_cell.angle_gamma   90.00
#
_symmetry.space_group_name_H-M   'P 1'
#
loop_
_entity.id
_entity.type
_entity.pdbx_description
1 polymer ?
#
loop_
_entity_poly.entity_id
_entity_poly.type
_entity_poly.pdbx_seq_one_letter_code
_entity_poly.pdbx_strand_id
1 'polypeptide(L)'
;MDRLISLEPSNLVAVRIELGQKCFGELTLRNVMFTMPVAFRLQPVNKGRYTVKPQSGIIVPLGTLTVEIIYHLPPGSFLPDSFPFTDDSFLLHSVVVPGAAMKDSTSSYDAVPNEWFTTRKKQVFIDSGVKIMFVGSPVLVQLVMDGSMDEIREVLERSDPSKRPVDSVDSHGQSLLHVAIAQSRPDIVQLLLEFEPDIEFQSRYGSTPLEAASGCGEELIVELLLAHKASPNRSKHSSRGPIHLATSGGYFEVLRLLLLKGANVDALTKDGNTALHLAVENRRRDCTRLLLANGADPSVRNTRDGDTVLHVAAGLGDEQMVKLLLQKGVNKDIRNKTGKTAYDVAAEHGHMRLFDALKLGDNLCLAASKGEVRAIQKLVENGAAINGRDQHGWTALHRASFKGRTDAVKILIDKGIDIDSRDEDGYTALHCAVESGHAEVVELLVKKGADVESRTNKGVKPLQIANSLHYVGISRILIHGGATTTGGMPRVSAMPDSVLFGNDKIGKKIETKKAPMKRRPAKARAVRGSFDRSLPLAVI
;
A
#
# COMPACT_ATOMS: atom_id res chain seq x y z
N MET A 1 51.92 -14.80 40.98
CA MET A 1 52.54 -13.57 41.50
C MET A 1 51.77 -12.44 40.90
N ASP A 2 51.10 -11.71 41.77
CA ASP A 2 49.71 -11.42 41.49
C ASP A 2 49.54 -9.96 41.11
N ARG A 3 48.62 -9.71 40.17
CA ARG A 3 48.31 -8.35 39.72
C ARG A 3 47.89 -7.54 40.94
N LEU A 4 48.65 -6.49 41.27
CA LEU A 4 48.31 -5.56 42.36
C LEU A 4 46.94 -4.89 42.14
N ILE A 5 46.52 -4.80 40.88
CA ILE A 5 45.28 -4.18 40.42
C ILE A 5 44.54 -5.15 39.50
N SER A 6 43.28 -5.45 39.80
CA SER A 6 42.37 -6.11 38.88
C SER A 6 41.60 -5.07 38.06
N LEU A 7 41.36 -5.40 36.78
CA LEU A 7 40.57 -4.60 35.85
C LEU A 7 39.14 -5.15 35.87
N GLU A 8 38.16 -4.32 36.26
CA GLU A 8 36.75 -4.71 36.29
C GLU A 8 35.94 -3.81 35.33
N PRO A 9 35.00 -4.36 34.54
CA PRO A 9 34.62 -5.78 34.43
C PRO A 9 35.54 -6.60 33.51
N SER A 10 36.34 -5.97 32.65
CA SER A 10 37.27 -6.65 31.74
C SER A 10 38.47 -5.76 31.40
N ASN A 11 39.43 -6.31 30.64
CA ASN A 11 40.56 -5.56 30.09
C ASN A 11 40.23 -4.81 28.78
N LEU A 12 38.99 -4.87 28.29
CA LEU A 12 38.52 -4.10 27.14
C LEU A 12 37.74 -2.87 27.61
N VAL A 13 38.16 -1.69 27.19
CA VAL A 13 37.46 -0.42 27.46
C VAL A 13 36.62 -0.03 26.26
N ALA A 14 35.31 0.08 26.45
CA ALA A 14 34.39 0.63 25.47
C ALA A 14 34.51 2.16 25.45
N VAL A 15 35.12 2.73 24.41
CA VAL A 15 35.20 4.18 24.21
C VAL A 15 34.08 4.62 23.28
N ARG A 16 33.21 5.50 23.79
CA ARG A 16 32.01 5.92 23.07
C ARG A 16 32.33 7.02 22.06
N ILE A 17 31.81 6.89 20.84
CA ILE A 17 31.93 7.86 19.75
C ILE A 17 30.54 8.36 19.36
N GLU A 18 30.29 9.65 19.60
CA GLU A 18 29.10 10.36 19.13
C GLU A 18 29.50 11.73 18.55
N LEU A 19 28.78 12.14 17.50
CA LEU A 19 29.03 13.41 16.81
C LEU A 19 28.84 14.60 17.77
N GLY A 20 29.89 15.41 17.91
CA GLY A 20 29.87 16.63 18.75
C GLY A 20 30.00 16.40 20.26
N GLN A 21 30.10 15.16 20.74
CA GLN A 21 30.39 14.87 22.14
C GLN A 21 31.87 14.54 22.36
N LYS A 22 32.31 14.63 23.63
CA LYS A 22 33.63 14.11 24.02
C LYS A 22 33.59 12.60 23.89
N CYS A 23 34.53 12.02 23.15
CA CYS A 23 34.66 10.58 23.07
C CYS A 23 35.37 10.08 24.32
N PHE A 24 34.70 9.31 25.18
CA PHE A 24 35.31 8.75 26.38
C PHE A 24 34.80 7.34 26.68
N GLY A 25 35.62 6.57 27.39
CA GLY A 25 35.26 5.30 28.01
C GLY A 25 35.72 5.28 29.46
N GLU A 26 35.11 4.43 30.28
CA GLU A 26 35.45 4.29 31.70
C GLU A 26 36.09 2.92 31.96
N LEU A 27 37.11 2.90 32.82
CA LEU A 27 37.80 1.71 33.28
C LEU A 27 37.86 1.71 34.80
N THR A 28 37.39 0.64 35.45
CA THR A 28 37.48 0.53 36.92
C THR A 28 38.70 -0.29 37.32
N LEU A 29 39.51 0.30 38.19
CA LEU A 29 40.72 -0.29 38.74
C LEU A 29 40.46 -0.66 40.20
N ARG A 30 40.65 -1.92 40.56
CA ARG A 30 40.45 -2.43 41.92
C ARG A 30 41.75 -2.88 42.54
N ASN A 31 42.04 -2.43 43.76
CA ASN A 31 43.20 -2.88 44.52
C ASN A 31 42.95 -4.29 45.09
N VAL A 32 43.81 -5.24 44.73
CA VAL A 32 43.73 -6.64 45.20
C VAL A 32 44.36 -6.81 46.59
N MET A 33 45.15 -5.84 47.05
CA MET A 33 45.84 -5.88 48.34
C MET A 33 44.89 -5.57 49.51
N PHE A 34 44.81 -6.49 50.47
CA PHE A 34 43.98 -6.39 51.67
C PHE A 34 44.46 -5.33 52.68
N THR A 35 45.77 -5.07 52.74
CA THR A 35 46.39 -4.32 53.85
C THR A 35 47.19 -3.09 53.41
N MET A 36 47.41 -2.88 52.11
CA MET A 36 48.31 -1.84 51.60
C MET A 36 47.69 -1.08 50.42
N PRO A 37 47.78 0.26 50.40
CA PRO A 37 47.34 1.04 49.25
C PRO A 37 48.34 0.90 48.08
N VAL A 38 47.80 0.93 46.87
CA VAL A 38 48.55 0.79 45.62
C VAL A 38 48.46 2.09 44.84
N ALA A 39 49.61 2.66 44.48
CA ALA A 39 49.67 3.78 43.55
C ALA A 39 49.78 3.24 42.11
N PHE A 40 49.03 3.84 41.19
CA PHE A 40 49.04 3.43 39.79
C PHE A 40 49.25 4.60 38.83
N ARG A 41 49.63 4.25 37.60
CA ARG A 41 49.77 5.16 36.47
C ARG A 41 49.41 4.43 35.19
N LEU A 42 48.29 4.79 34.58
CA LEU A 42 47.89 4.32 33.26
C LEU A 42 48.43 5.28 32.20
N GLN A 43 49.29 4.81 31.29
CA GLN A 43 49.89 5.63 30.24
C GLN A 43 49.59 5.04 28.85
N PRO A 44 48.90 5.76 27.95
CA PRO A 44 48.79 5.35 26.55
C PRO A 44 50.18 5.43 25.88
N VAL A 45 50.48 4.49 24.99
CA VAL A 45 51.66 4.57 24.13
C VAL A 45 51.51 5.74 23.16
N ASN A 46 50.34 5.89 22.52
CA ASN A 46 49.99 7.00 21.64
C ASN A 46 49.41 8.21 22.40
N LYS A 47 50.28 8.97 23.09
CA LYS A 47 49.90 10.15 23.90
C LYS A 47 49.18 11.27 23.14
N GLY A 48 49.31 11.34 21.81
CA GLY A 48 48.62 12.34 20.99
C GLY A 48 47.13 12.06 20.78
N ARG A 49 46.69 10.81 20.94
CA ARG A 49 45.32 10.35 20.65
C ARG A 49 44.45 10.14 21.89
N TYR A 50 45.07 9.90 23.05
CA TYR A 50 44.35 9.59 24.29
C TYR A 50 44.76 10.49 25.45
N THR A 51 43.79 10.89 26.26
CA THR A 51 44.00 11.60 27.53
C THR A 51 43.30 10.84 28.64
N VAL A 52 44.07 10.43 29.65
CA VAL A 52 43.56 9.67 30.80
C VAL A 52 43.31 10.61 31.98
N LYS A 53 42.17 10.45 32.67
CA LYS A 53 41.80 11.18 33.89
C LYS A 53 41.22 10.21 34.94
N PRO A 54 41.51 10.38 36.24
CA PRO A 54 42.53 11.27 36.80
C PRO A 54 43.94 10.83 36.38
N GLN A 55 44.88 11.78 36.31
CA GLN A 55 46.27 11.49 35.90
C GLN A 55 47.11 10.82 37.00
N SER A 56 46.52 10.65 38.18
CA SER A 56 47.16 10.10 39.38
C SER A 56 46.11 9.44 40.26
N GLY A 57 46.47 8.33 40.88
CA GLY A 57 45.57 7.62 41.78
C GLY A 57 46.31 6.69 42.73
N ILE A 58 46.02 6.88 44.01
CA ILE A 58 46.27 5.93 45.07
C ILE A 58 44.94 5.20 45.30
N ILE A 59 44.94 3.88 45.22
CA ILE A 59 43.77 3.06 45.52
C ILE A 59 43.96 2.49 46.92
N VAL A 60 43.01 2.79 47.82
CA VAL A 60 43.00 2.26 49.20
C VAL A 60 42.92 0.73 49.20
N PRO A 61 43.29 0.04 50.30
CA PRO A 61 43.16 -1.43 50.37
C PRO A 61 41.72 -1.87 50.06
N LEU A 62 41.57 -2.89 49.20
CA LEU A 62 40.29 -3.36 48.64
C LEU A 62 39.42 -2.30 47.92
N GLY A 63 39.91 -1.08 47.71
CA GLY A 63 39.18 0.00 47.06
C GLY A 63 39.09 -0.15 45.53
N THR A 64 38.15 0.57 44.95
CA THR A 64 37.93 0.72 43.51
C THR A 64 38.07 2.19 43.11
N LEU A 65 38.67 2.46 41.96
CA LEU A 65 38.75 3.81 41.39
C LEU A 65 38.44 3.77 39.89
N THR A 66 37.57 4.67 39.44
CA THR A 66 37.17 4.84 38.03
C THR A 66 38.14 5.78 37.31
N VAL A 67 38.51 5.41 36.09
CA VAL A 67 39.41 6.17 35.22
C VAL A 67 38.71 6.41 33.88
N GLU A 68 38.54 7.68 33.53
CA GLU A 68 38.07 8.14 32.22
C GLU A 68 39.23 8.10 31.22
N ILE A 69 39.06 7.39 30.11
CA ILE A 69 39.94 7.44 28.94
C ILE A 69 39.23 8.24 27.85
N ILE A 70 39.72 9.46 27.60
CA ILE A 70 39.22 10.36 26.56
C ILE A 70 40.01 10.10 25.26
N TYR A 71 39.31 9.88 24.17
CA TYR A 71 39.87 9.77 22.81
C TYR A 71 39.70 11.08 22.04
N HIS A 72 40.76 11.50 21.36
CA HIS A 72 40.77 12.66 20.47
C HIS A 72 40.72 12.20 19.02
N LEU A 73 39.54 12.36 18.39
CA LEU A 73 39.36 12.11 16.96
C LEU A 73 40.31 12.99 16.11
N PRO A 74 40.93 12.44 15.07
CA PRO A 74 41.69 13.24 14.10
C PRO A 74 40.84 14.36 13.48
N PRO A 75 41.37 15.59 13.34
CA PRO A 75 40.60 16.73 12.86
C PRO A 75 40.10 16.50 11.42
N GLY A 76 38.78 16.52 11.23
CA GLY A 76 38.12 16.24 9.95
C GLY A 76 37.68 14.78 9.74
N SER A 77 37.95 13.88 10.69
CA SER A 77 37.45 12.50 10.67
C SER A 77 36.23 12.32 11.59
N PHE A 78 35.33 11.42 11.19
CA PHE A 78 34.15 11.02 11.99
C PHE A 78 34.27 9.59 12.57
N LEU A 79 35.35 8.89 12.21
CA LEU A 79 35.68 7.54 12.61
C LEU A 79 37.17 7.47 13.00
N PRO A 80 37.56 6.56 13.91
CA PRO A 80 38.96 6.25 14.19
C PRO A 80 39.67 5.61 12.99
N ASP A 81 41.00 5.73 12.94
CA ASP A 81 41.83 5.09 11.90
C ASP A 81 41.77 3.54 11.92
N SER A 82 41.39 2.95 13.05
CA SER A 82 41.15 1.51 13.23
C SER A 82 39.92 1.31 14.10
N PHE A 83 38.96 0.53 13.63
CA PHE A 83 37.72 0.17 14.32
C PHE A 83 37.35 -1.27 13.90
N PRO A 84 36.58 -2.02 14.73
CA PRO A 84 36.10 -1.64 16.07
C PRO A 84 37.19 -1.67 17.14
N PHE A 85 38.29 -2.40 16.92
CA PHE A 85 39.42 -2.52 17.84
C PHE A 85 40.59 -1.61 17.47
N THR A 86 41.34 -1.19 18.48
CA THR A 86 42.63 -0.49 18.32
C THR A 86 43.81 -1.43 18.52
N ASP A 87 44.87 -1.26 17.72
CA ASP A 87 46.21 -1.78 18.04
C ASP A 87 46.95 -0.93 19.10
N ASP A 88 46.37 0.21 19.52
CA ASP A 88 46.91 1.07 20.56
C ASP A 88 46.99 0.33 21.91
N SER A 89 48.18 0.32 22.50
CA SER A 89 48.45 -0.31 23.80
C SER A 89 48.57 0.70 24.94
N PHE A 90 48.17 0.25 26.12
CA PHE A 90 48.19 1.02 27.37
C PHE A 90 49.07 0.31 28.39
N LEU A 91 49.95 1.07 29.05
CA LEU A 91 50.85 0.55 30.08
C LEU A 91 50.36 1.00 31.46
N LEU A 92 49.80 0.05 32.22
CA LEU A 92 49.41 0.24 33.61
C LEU A 92 50.61 -0.11 34.51
N HIS A 93 51.25 0.91 35.07
CA HIS A 93 52.29 0.76 36.08
C HIS A 93 51.63 0.78 37.46
N SER A 94 51.99 -0.16 38.33
CA SER A 94 51.47 -0.25 39.70
C SER A 94 52.57 -0.55 40.71
N VAL A 95 52.48 0.09 41.88
CA VAL A 95 53.49 0.05 42.95
C VAL A 95 52.79 0.09 44.31
N VAL A 96 53.18 -0.79 45.23
CA VAL A 96 52.70 -0.74 46.62
C VAL A 96 53.32 0.46 47.35
N VAL A 97 52.52 1.27 48.03
CA VAL A 97 53.00 2.46 48.75
C VAL A 97 52.56 2.42 50.21
N PRO A 98 53.37 1.87 51.12
CA PRO A 98 53.06 1.85 52.55
C PRO A 98 52.87 3.27 53.09
N GLY A 99 51.78 3.52 53.82
CA GLY A 99 51.53 4.79 54.51
C GLY A 99 50.97 5.94 53.66
N ALA A 100 50.67 5.72 52.37
CA ALA A 100 49.95 6.72 51.57
C ALA A 100 48.46 6.73 51.92
N ALA A 101 47.95 7.87 52.40
CA ALA A 101 46.53 8.09 52.69
C ALA A 101 45.95 9.11 51.71
N MET A 102 44.70 8.90 51.28
CA MET A 102 43.94 9.88 50.50
C MET A 102 43.80 11.17 51.31
N LYS A 103 44.24 12.31 50.76
CA LYS A 103 43.86 13.64 51.25
C LYS A 103 42.70 14.18 50.40
N ASP A 104 41.93 15.09 50.98
CA ASP A 104 40.58 15.41 50.51
C ASP A 104 40.49 15.85 49.04
N SER A 105 39.39 15.48 48.42
CA SER A 105 39.14 15.38 46.97
C SER A 105 38.95 16.72 46.23
N THR A 106 39.61 17.79 46.66
CA THR A 106 39.38 19.16 46.16
C THR A 106 40.59 19.84 45.52
N SER A 107 41.79 19.24 45.55
CA SER A 107 42.98 19.81 44.89
C SER A 107 43.31 19.09 43.57
N SER A 108 43.39 19.85 42.49
CA SER A 108 43.66 19.38 41.12
C SER A 108 45.13 19.03 40.84
N TYR A 109 45.92 18.74 41.89
CA TYR A 109 47.37 18.64 41.83
C TYR A 109 47.97 17.44 42.60
N ASP A 110 47.18 16.43 42.97
CA ASP A 110 47.67 15.25 43.71
C ASP A 110 48.37 14.23 42.78
N ALA A 111 49.35 14.71 42.01
CA ALA A 111 50.10 13.94 41.04
C ALA A 111 51.10 13.00 41.73
N VAL A 112 50.85 11.68 41.66
CA VAL A 112 51.76 10.65 42.18
C VAL A 112 53.17 10.88 41.61
N PRO A 113 54.20 11.06 42.46
CA PRO A 113 55.54 11.41 42.00
C PRO A 113 56.12 10.41 40.99
N ASN A 114 56.63 10.91 39.85
CA ASN A 114 57.24 10.11 38.79
C ASN A 114 58.31 9.14 39.32
N GLU A 115 59.04 9.53 40.36
CA GLU A 115 60.10 8.73 41.00
C GLU A 115 59.60 7.39 41.57
N TRP A 116 58.33 7.31 42.00
CA TRP A 116 57.77 6.08 42.59
C TRP A 116 57.67 4.93 41.60
N PHE A 117 57.60 5.23 40.29
CA PHE A 117 57.55 4.26 39.21
C PHE A 117 58.93 3.94 38.61
N THR A 118 60.02 4.38 39.25
CA THR A 118 61.39 4.08 38.80
C THR A 118 61.93 2.80 39.45
N THR A 119 62.51 1.92 38.63
CA THR A 119 62.97 0.57 39.02
C THR A 119 64.16 0.56 40.00
N ARG A 120 64.74 1.72 40.34
CA ARG A 120 65.97 1.82 41.16
C ARG A 120 65.75 1.57 42.66
N LYS A 121 64.50 1.57 43.17
CA LYS A 121 64.20 1.39 44.61
C LYS A 121 62.91 0.60 44.94
N LYS A 122 62.04 0.28 43.97
CA LYS A 122 60.75 -0.39 44.21
C LYS A 122 60.45 -1.41 43.11
N GLN A 123 59.73 -2.48 43.46
CA GLN A 123 59.19 -3.41 42.48
C GLN A 123 57.97 -2.78 41.81
N VAL A 124 58.10 -2.50 40.50
CA VAL A 124 57.03 -1.93 39.67
C VAL A 124 56.44 -3.05 38.83
N PHE A 125 55.13 -3.26 38.93
CA PHE A 125 54.41 -4.20 38.09
C PHE A 125 53.84 -3.43 36.89
N ILE A 126 54.07 -3.97 35.68
CA ILE A 126 53.60 -3.38 34.43
C ILE A 126 52.62 -4.36 33.80
N ASP A 127 51.41 -3.91 33.52
CA ASP A 127 50.42 -4.64 32.73
C ASP A 127 50.18 -3.91 31.41
N SER A 128 50.17 -4.66 30.31
CA SER A 128 49.93 -4.16 28.94
C SER A 128 48.62 -4.69 28.34
N GLY A 129 47.75 -5.30 29.16
CA GLY A 129 46.55 -5.99 28.69
C GLY A 129 45.35 -5.12 28.37
N VAL A 130 45.37 -3.80 28.64
CA VAL A 130 44.23 -2.90 28.39
C VAL A 130 44.12 -2.60 26.89
N LYS A 131 42.99 -2.98 26.29
CA LYS A 131 42.61 -2.73 24.90
C LYS A 131 41.43 -1.76 24.83
N ILE A 132 41.28 -1.04 23.71
CA ILE A 132 40.09 -0.24 23.42
C ILE A 132 39.26 -0.90 22.32
N MET A 133 37.94 -0.86 22.53
CA MET A 133 36.93 -1.04 21.49
C MET A 133 36.16 0.27 21.35
N PHE A 134 35.94 0.72 20.12
CA PHE A 134 35.11 1.87 19.83
C PHE A 134 33.65 1.47 19.67
N VAL A 135 32.76 2.26 20.29
CA VAL A 135 31.33 1.93 20.41
C VAL A 135 30.51 3.19 20.11
N GLY A 136 29.39 3.06 19.41
CA GLY A 136 28.47 4.18 19.15
C GLY A 136 27.97 4.23 17.71
N SER A 137 27.04 5.16 17.45
CA SER A 137 26.28 5.19 16.19
C SER A 137 27.15 5.21 14.92
N PRO A 138 28.21 6.05 14.79
CA PRO A 138 29.03 6.06 13.58
C PRO A 138 29.76 4.74 13.34
N VAL A 139 30.24 4.10 14.42
CA VAL A 139 30.96 2.82 14.35
C VAL A 139 30.00 1.69 13.98
N LEU A 140 28.83 1.60 14.64
CA LEU A 140 27.81 0.60 14.34
C LEU A 140 27.29 0.71 12.90
N VAL A 141 27.07 1.92 12.39
CA VAL A 141 26.67 2.16 10.99
C VAL A 141 27.75 1.62 10.04
N GLN A 142 29.02 1.94 10.29
CA GLN A 142 30.11 1.47 9.43
C GLN A 142 30.30 -0.05 9.50
N LEU A 143 30.22 -0.67 10.68
CA LEU A 143 30.28 -2.13 10.83
C LEU A 143 29.13 -2.85 10.12
N VAL A 144 27.91 -2.29 10.18
CA VAL A 144 26.78 -2.79 9.38
C VAL A 144 27.07 -2.66 7.89
N MET A 145 27.66 -1.54 7.44
CA MET A 145 28.06 -1.35 6.05
C MET A 145 29.15 -2.32 5.59
N ASP A 146 30.13 -2.62 6.44
CA ASP A 146 31.23 -3.54 6.14
C ASP A 146 30.80 -5.03 6.24
N GLY A 147 29.75 -5.32 7.02
CA GLY A 147 29.05 -6.61 7.06
C GLY A 147 29.53 -7.60 8.13
N SER A 148 30.42 -7.18 9.04
CA SER A 148 31.02 -8.02 10.08
C SER A 148 30.05 -8.39 11.20
N MET A 149 29.34 -9.52 11.10
CA MET A 149 28.34 -9.94 12.10
C MET A 149 28.87 -10.06 13.53
N ASP A 150 30.05 -10.67 13.72
CA ASP A 150 30.63 -10.89 15.05
C ASP A 150 31.00 -9.56 15.72
N GLU A 151 31.54 -8.61 14.94
CA GLU A 151 31.90 -7.27 15.40
C GLU A 151 30.66 -6.43 15.75
N ILE A 152 29.61 -6.50 14.93
CA ILE A 152 28.32 -5.86 15.22
C ILE A 152 27.75 -6.40 16.54
N ARG A 153 27.75 -7.73 16.73
CA ARG A 153 27.26 -8.37 17.96
C ARG A 153 28.05 -7.91 19.18
N GLU A 154 29.39 -7.96 19.14
CA GLU A 154 30.20 -7.58 20.31
C GLU A 154 30.04 -6.08 20.65
N VAL A 155 29.98 -5.20 19.65
CA VAL A 155 29.75 -3.76 19.88
C VAL A 155 28.35 -3.48 20.45
N LEU A 156 27.32 -4.25 20.05
CA LEU A 156 25.97 -4.16 20.64
C LEU A 156 25.92 -4.71 22.07
N GLU A 157 26.53 -5.85 22.35
CA GLU A 157 26.60 -6.44 23.70
C GLU A 157 27.36 -5.58 24.71
N ARG A 158 28.40 -4.85 24.26
CA ARG A 158 29.20 -3.94 25.11
C ARG A 158 28.67 -2.50 25.16
N SER A 159 27.65 -2.18 24.35
CA SER A 159 26.99 -0.88 24.38
C SER A 159 26.11 -0.72 25.63
N ASP A 160 25.97 0.52 26.10
CA ASP A 160 25.04 0.88 27.18
C ASP A 160 23.58 0.67 26.72
N PRO A 161 22.82 -0.29 27.32
CA PRO A 161 21.46 -0.62 26.89
C PRO A 161 20.47 0.53 27.12
N SER A 162 20.77 1.47 28.03
CA SER A 162 19.91 2.62 28.29
C SER A 162 19.79 3.57 27.09
N LYS A 163 20.74 3.50 26.15
CA LYS A 163 20.85 4.39 24.99
C LYS A 163 20.43 3.76 23.66
N ARG A 164 19.89 2.52 23.68
CA ARG A 164 19.39 1.78 22.51
C ARG A 164 20.32 1.85 21.29
N PRO A 165 21.51 1.23 21.37
CA PRO A 165 22.51 1.27 20.29
C PRO A 165 21.99 0.72 18.95
N VAL A 166 20.98 -0.16 18.96
CA VAL A 166 20.38 -0.74 17.76
C VAL A 166 19.59 0.30 16.95
N ASP A 167 19.02 1.30 17.63
CA ASP A 167 18.25 2.40 17.03
C ASP A 167 19.17 3.53 16.51
N SER A 168 20.50 3.32 16.50
CA SER A 168 21.48 4.24 15.94
C SER A 168 21.18 4.57 14.47
N VAL A 169 21.39 5.84 14.11
CA VAL A 169 21.20 6.36 12.76
C VAL A 169 22.51 6.76 12.09
N ASP A 170 22.52 6.64 10.76
CA ASP A 170 23.59 7.14 9.89
C ASP A 170 23.54 8.67 9.72
N SER A 171 24.48 9.21 8.94
CA SER A 171 24.54 10.64 8.60
C SER A 171 23.35 11.15 7.77
N HIS A 172 22.54 10.25 7.19
CA HIS A 172 21.31 10.55 6.48
C HIS A 172 20.05 10.40 7.36
N GLY A 173 20.15 9.90 8.59
CA GLY A 173 18.96 9.61 9.42
C GLY A 173 18.23 8.33 9.04
N GLN A 174 18.95 7.32 8.54
CA GLN A 174 18.51 5.94 8.37
C GLN A 174 18.97 5.11 9.58
N SER A 175 18.11 4.28 10.17
CA SER A 175 18.52 3.37 11.24
C SER A 175 19.36 2.19 10.73
N LEU A 176 20.08 1.50 11.62
CA LEU A 176 20.87 0.30 11.26
C LEU A 176 20.07 -0.73 10.45
N LEU A 177 18.79 -0.95 10.80
CA LEU A 177 17.88 -1.80 10.03
C LEU A 177 17.73 -1.34 8.58
N HIS A 178 17.54 -0.04 8.33
CA HIS A 178 17.42 0.48 6.97
C HIS A 178 18.69 0.27 6.15
N VAL A 179 19.87 0.41 6.77
CA VAL A 179 21.16 0.18 6.10
C VAL A 179 21.32 -1.31 5.75
N ALA A 180 21.05 -2.23 6.69
CA ALA A 180 21.13 -3.68 6.46
C ALA A 180 20.14 -4.16 5.38
N ILE A 181 18.94 -3.56 5.32
CA ILE A 181 17.93 -3.84 4.30
C ILE A 181 18.37 -3.30 2.92
N ALA A 182 18.96 -2.10 2.86
CA ALA A 182 19.48 -1.52 1.62
C ALA A 182 20.64 -2.33 1.02
N GLN A 183 21.32 -3.16 1.83
CA GLN A 183 22.37 -4.08 1.40
C GLN A 183 21.86 -5.52 1.12
N SER A 184 20.56 -5.79 1.28
CA SER A 184 19.98 -7.14 1.13
C SER A 184 20.68 -8.21 2.00
N ARG A 185 21.01 -7.88 3.27
CA ARG A 185 21.70 -8.80 4.20
C ARG A 185 20.71 -9.32 5.27
N PRO A 186 19.95 -10.41 5.02
CA PRO A 186 18.99 -10.95 5.98
C PRO A 186 19.67 -11.40 7.28
N ASP A 187 20.90 -11.93 7.21
CA ASP A 187 21.71 -12.35 8.36
C ASP A 187 21.92 -11.21 9.38
N ILE A 188 22.19 -10.00 8.87
CA ILE A 188 22.40 -8.79 9.69
C ILE A 188 21.05 -8.26 10.21
N VAL A 189 19.99 -8.30 9.39
CA VAL A 189 18.64 -7.93 9.86
C VAL A 189 18.19 -8.86 10.99
N GLN A 190 18.43 -10.17 10.89
CA GLN A 190 18.14 -11.12 11.95
C GLN A 190 18.95 -10.82 13.22
N LEU A 191 20.26 -10.61 13.10
CA LEU A 191 21.11 -10.21 14.23
C LEU A 191 20.61 -8.93 14.91
N LEU A 192 20.23 -7.90 14.13
CA LEU A 192 19.69 -6.66 14.69
C LEU A 192 18.35 -6.90 15.39
N LEU A 193 17.46 -7.74 14.84
CA LEU A 193 16.16 -8.08 15.42
C LEU A 193 16.26 -8.86 16.76
N GLU A 194 17.36 -9.57 17.03
CA GLU A 194 17.63 -10.21 18.33
C GLU A 194 17.73 -9.19 19.48
N PHE A 195 18.11 -7.94 19.20
CA PHE A 195 18.27 -6.87 20.19
C PHE A 195 17.06 -5.92 20.30
N GLU A 196 15.87 -6.33 19.84
CA GLU A 196 14.60 -5.59 19.92
C GLU A 196 14.65 -4.10 19.46
N PRO A 197 15.02 -3.81 18.19
CA PRO A 197 15.04 -2.47 17.62
C PRO A 197 13.62 -1.89 17.45
N ASP A 198 13.52 -0.58 17.23
CA ASP A 198 12.29 0.05 16.76
C ASP A 198 11.98 -0.35 15.31
N ILE A 199 11.14 -1.37 15.16
CA ILE A 199 10.67 -1.92 13.88
C ILE A 199 9.82 -0.90 13.09
N GLU A 200 9.25 0.11 13.75
CA GLU A 200 8.45 1.17 13.13
C GLU A 200 9.25 2.48 12.96
N PHE A 201 10.57 2.45 13.18
CA PHE A 201 11.45 3.60 13.03
C PHE A 201 11.31 4.22 11.63
N GLN A 202 11.21 5.55 11.57
CA GLN A 202 11.03 6.24 10.30
C GLN A 202 12.33 6.88 9.83
N SER A 203 12.78 6.47 8.65
CA SER A 203 13.85 7.15 7.91
C SER A 203 13.49 8.63 7.66
N ARG A 204 14.48 9.46 7.30
CA ARG A 204 14.30 10.86 6.84
C ARG A 204 13.18 11.06 5.80
N TYR A 205 12.82 10.02 5.04
CA TYR A 205 11.78 10.04 4.01
C TYR A 205 10.39 9.62 4.51
N GLY A 206 10.26 9.27 5.79
CA GLY A 206 9.04 8.78 6.42
C GLY A 206 8.75 7.29 6.18
N SER A 207 9.68 6.56 5.55
CA SER A 207 9.55 5.11 5.30
C SER A 207 9.92 4.29 6.54
N THR A 208 9.23 3.16 6.74
CA THR A 208 9.57 2.15 7.75
C THR A 208 10.52 1.08 7.16
N PRO A 209 11.18 0.25 7.99
CA PRO A 209 11.98 -0.89 7.54
C PRO A 209 11.18 -1.85 6.65
N LEU A 210 9.91 -2.12 6.98
CA LEU A 210 9.05 -2.99 6.16
C LEU A 210 8.71 -2.36 4.81
N GLU A 211 8.48 -1.04 4.75
CA GLU A 211 8.32 -0.32 3.49
C GLU A 211 9.60 -0.37 2.64
N ALA A 212 10.78 -0.18 3.25
CA ALA A 212 12.06 -0.30 2.57
C ALA A 212 12.28 -1.72 2.00
N ALA A 213 12.10 -2.77 2.82
CA ALA A 213 12.24 -4.16 2.40
C ALA A 213 11.28 -4.54 1.27
N SER A 214 10.03 -4.04 1.33
CA SER A 214 9.03 -4.21 0.27
C SER A 214 9.38 -3.47 -1.02
N GLY A 215 10.19 -2.41 -0.94
CA GLY A 215 10.74 -1.68 -2.08
C GLY A 215 11.97 -2.34 -2.71
N CYS A 216 12.77 -3.05 -1.92
CA CYS A 216 13.89 -3.88 -2.41
C CYS A 216 13.40 -5.21 -3.01
N GLY A 217 12.30 -5.76 -2.50
CA GLY A 217 11.74 -7.05 -2.94
C GLY A 217 12.25 -8.25 -2.14
N GLU A 218 12.82 -8.02 -0.96
CA GLU A 218 13.51 -9.02 -0.16
C GLU A 218 12.51 -9.85 0.67
N GLU A 219 12.14 -11.03 0.16
CA GLU A 219 11.12 -11.92 0.74
C GLU A 219 11.43 -12.31 2.19
N LEU A 220 12.64 -12.82 2.45
CA LEU A 220 13.07 -13.28 3.78
C LEU A 220 13.08 -12.14 4.81
N ILE A 221 13.53 -10.95 4.40
CA ILE A 221 13.55 -9.76 5.26
C ILE A 221 12.12 -9.31 5.60
N VAL A 222 11.21 -9.33 4.62
CA VAL A 222 9.79 -9.03 4.84
C VAL A 222 9.15 -10.06 5.77
N GLU A 223 9.46 -11.35 5.63
CA GLU A 223 8.97 -12.40 6.54
C GLU A 223 9.47 -12.20 7.98
N LEU A 224 10.77 -11.95 8.17
CA LEU A 224 11.38 -11.67 9.48
C LEU A 224 10.72 -10.46 10.16
N LEU A 225 10.57 -9.34 9.45
CA LEU A 225 9.93 -8.14 9.99
C LEU A 225 8.46 -8.39 10.38
N LEU A 226 7.70 -9.11 9.54
CA LEU A 226 6.31 -9.46 9.82
C LEU A 226 6.19 -10.48 10.97
N ALA A 227 7.17 -11.36 11.18
CA ALA A 227 7.24 -12.26 12.33
C ALA A 227 7.45 -11.49 13.64
N HIS A 228 8.28 -10.44 13.63
CA HIS A 228 8.48 -9.52 14.76
C HIS A 228 7.38 -8.44 14.89
N LYS A 229 6.20 -8.64 14.27
CA LYS A 229 5.00 -7.79 14.37
C LYS A 229 5.11 -6.40 13.71
N ALA A 230 5.95 -6.24 12.68
CA ALA A 230 5.91 -5.04 11.83
C ALA A 230 4.50 -4.81 11.26
N SER A 231 4.06 -3.55 11.23
CA SER A 231 2.73 -3.20 10.76
C SER A 231 2.65 -3.24 9.22
N PRO A 232 1.74 -4.03 8.61
CA PRO A 232 1.67 -4.18 7.15
C PRO A 232 1.01 -2.99 6.44
N ASN A 233 0.71 -1.91 7.17
CA ASN A 233 -0.05 -0.76 6.70
C ASN A 233 0.87 0.44 6.43
N ARG A 234 0.41 1.40 5.61
CA ARG A 234 1.19 2.61 5.29
C ARG A 234 1.42 3.46 6.55
N SER A 235 2.68 3.84 6.80
CA SER A 235 3.00 4.84 7.84
C SER A 235 2.34 6.20 7.53
N LYS A 236 1.90 6.92 8.56
CA LYS A 236 1.27 8.27 8.41
C LYS A 236 2.13 9.22 7.58
N HIS A 237 3.45 9.16 7.75
CA HIS A 237 4.41 10.05 7.11
C HIS A 237 4.88 9.54 5.74
N SER A 238 4.75 8.25 5.45
CA SER A 238 5.13 7.66 4.16
C SER A 238 4.15 8.01 3.03
N SER A 239 4.68 8.17 1.81
CA SER A 239 3.87 8.39 0.61
C SER A 239 3.18 7.12 0.11
N ARG A 240 3.80 5.95 0.32
CA ARG A 240 3.41 4.64 -0.24
C ARG A 240 3.64 3.57 0.84
N GLY A 241 2.60 2.79 1.16
CA GLY A 241 2.73 1.70 2.12
C GLY A 241 3.43 0.45 1.55
N PRO A 242 3.71 -0.57 2.37
CA PRO A 242 4.44 -1.78 1.95
C PRO A 242 3.86 -2.42 0.69
N ILE A 243 2.53 -2.62 0.67
CA ILE A 243 1.79 -3.19 -0.46
C ILE A 243 1.94 -2.38 -1.77
N HIS A 244 2.10 -1.06 -1.69
CA HIS A 244 2.26 -0.18 -2.85
C HIS A 244 3.66 -0.24 -3.45
N LEU A 245 4.66 -0.45 -2.61
CA LEU A 245 6.06 -0.60 -3.03
C LEU A 245 6.26 -1.99 -3.66
N ALA A 246 5.71 -3.03 -3.03
CA ALA A 246 5.68 -4.38 -3.57
C ALA A 246 5.02 -4.47 -4.96
N THR A 247 3.84 -3.85 -5.14
CA THR A 247 3.16 -3.84 -6.45
C THR A 247 3.85 -2.99 -7.51
N SER A 248 4.50 -1.89 -7.13
CA SER A 248 5.26 -1.05 -8.06
C SER A 248 6.50 -1.78 -8.58
N GLY A 249 7.24 -2.46 -7.69
CA GLY A 249 8.36 -3.33 -8.06
C GLY A 249 7.92 -4.56 -8.87
N GLY A 250 6.73 -5.09 -8.58
CA GLY A 250 6.22 -6.33 -9.16
C GLY A 250 6.64 -7.59 -8.38
N TYR A 251 6.99 -7.43 -7.10
CA TYR A 251 7.46 -8.50 -6.22
C TYR A 251 6.28 -9.36 -5.76
N PHE A 252 6.00 -10.42 -6.52
CA PHE A 252 4.82 -11.27 -6.36
C PHE A 252 4.74 -11.97 -4.99
N GLU A 253 5.83 -12.59 -4.52
CA GLU A 253 5.83 -13.30 -3.23
C GLU A 253 5.77 -12.33 -2.04
N VAL A 254 6.51 -11.22 -2.06
CA VAL A 254 6.39 -10.14 -1.07
C VAL A 254 4.95 -9.63 -0.97
N LEU A 255 4.30 -9.37 -2.11
CA LEU A 255 2.89 -8.97 -2.15
C LEU A 255 1.97 -10.05 -1.55
N ARG A 256 2.21 -11.32 -1.88
CA ARG A 256 1.45 -12.47 -1.35
C ARG A 256 1.61 -12.62 0.16
N LEU A 257 2.82 -12.46 0.70
CA LEU A 257 3.10 -12.48 2.14
C LEU A 257 2.40 -11.33 2.87
N LEU A 258 2.48 -10.10 2.34
CA LEU A 258 1.80 -8.93 2.91
C LEU A 258 0.28 -9.13 2.97
N LEU A 259 -0.33 -9.62 1.89
CA LEU A 259 -1.77 -9.94 1.84
C LEU A 259 -2.14 -11.04 2.86
N LEU A 260 -1.33 -12.09 2.97
CA LEU A 260 -1.55 -13.20 3.92
C LEU A 260 -1.42 -12.75 5.39
N LYS A 261 -0.60 -11.73 5.68
CA LYS A 261 -0.47 -11.11 7.01
C LYS A 261 -1.47 -9.98 7.27
N GLY A 262 -2.47 -9.79 6.40
CA GLY A 262 -3.58 -8.85 6.63
C GLY A 262 -3.29 -7.40 6.25
N ALA A 263 -2.40 -7.15 5.28
CA ALA A 263 -2.25 -5.82 4.68
C ALA A 263 -3.59 -5.35 4.07
N ASN A 264 -3.98 -4.09 4.32
CA ASN A 264 -5.17 -3.52 3.69
C ASN A 264 -4.97 -3.38 2.17
N VAL A 265 -5.75 -4.14 1.41
CA VAL A 265 -5.67 -4.24 -0.06
C VAL A 265 -6.01 -2.92 -0.75
N ASP A 266 -7.01 -2.21 -0.22
CA ASP A 266 -7.51 -0.92 -0.73
C ASP A 266 -6.92 0.27 0.05
N ALA A 267 -5.76 0.07 0.70
CA ALA A 267 -4.99 1.16 1.25
C ALA A 267 -4.67 2.20 0.16
N LEU A 268 -4.64 3.48 0.55
CA LEU A 268 -4.39 4.60 -0.35
C LEU A 268 -2.99 5.20 -0.13
N THR A 269 -2.30 5.53 -1.22
CA THR A 269 -1.13 6.42 -1.21
C THR A 269 -1.51 7.84 -0.83
N LYS A 270 -0.53 8.72 -0.59
CA LYS A 270 -0.78 10.18 -0.50
C LYS A 270 -1.44 10.75 -1.76
N ASP A 271 -1.16 10.17 -2.92
CA ASP A 271 -1.75 10.51 -4.22
C ASP A 271 -3.13 9.86 -4.47
N GLY A 272 -3.69 9.19 -3.44
CA GLY A 272 -5.00 8.54 -3.50
C GLY A 272 -5.08 7.33 -4.43
N ASN A 273 -3.97 6.79 -4.91
CA ASN A 273 -3.94 5.56 -5.68
C ASN A 273 -4.04 4.35 -4.73
N THR A 274 -4.77 3.30 -5.10
CA THR A 274 -4.67 1.98 -4.43
C THR A 274 -3.50 1.17 -4.97
N ALA A 275 -3.14 0.10 -4.28
CA ALA A 275 -2.18 -0.90 -4.75
C ALA A 275 -2.52 -1.44 -6.17
N LEU A 276 -3.82 -1.55 -6.49
CA LEU A 276 -4.33 -2.01 -7.79
C LEU A 276 -4.10 -0.99 -8.92
N HIS A 277 -4.20 0.31 -8.63
CA HIS A 277 -3.86 1.37 -9.59
C HIS A 277 -2.37 1.27 -9.99
N LEU A 278 -1.48 1.12 -9.01
CA LEU A 278 -0.04 1.00 -9.26
C LEU A 278 0.33 -0.30 -10.00
N ALA A 279 -0.35 -1.41 -9.71
CA ALA A 279 -0.15 -2.67 -10.44
C ALA A 279 -0.53 -2.54 -11.92
N VAL A 280 -1.64 -1.84 -12.23
CA VAL A 280 -2.05 -1.54 -13.61
C VAL A 280 -1.08 -0.56 -14.29
N GLU A 281 -0.69 0.51 -13.59
CA GLU A 281 0.24 1.54 -14.09
C GLU A 281 1.59 0.94 -14.50
N ASN A 282 2.13 0.04 -13.68
CA ASN A 282 3.38 -0.68 -13.95
C ASN A 282 3.20 -1.99 -14.76
N ARG A 283 2.00 -2.22 -15.34
CA ARG A 283 1.65 -3.39 -16.18
C ARG A 283 1.87 -4.76 -15.50
N ARG A 284 1.84 -4.83 -14.16
CA ARG A 284 2.12 -6.03 -13.35
C ARG A 284 0.91 -6.98 -13.27
N ARG A 285 0.64 -7.70 -14.37
CA ARG A 285 -0.55 -8.57 -14.54
C ARG A 285 -0.77 -9.57 -13.41
N ASP A 286 0.28 -10.22 -12.92
CA ASP A 286 0.14 -11.24 -11.87
C ASP A 286 -0.12 -10.62 -10.49
N CYS A 287 0.44 -9.44 -10.20
CA CYS A 287 0.06 -8.63 -9.03
C CYS A 287 -1.41 -8.19 -9.12
N THR A 288 -1.88 -7.73 -10.30
CA THR A 288 -3.29 -7.40 -10.53
C THR A 288 -4.20 -8.62 -10.30
N ARG A 289 -3.80 -9.81 -10.75
CA ARG A 289 -4.54 -11.06 -10.51
C ARG A 289 -4.61 -11.41 -9.00
N LEU A 290 -3.50 -11.28 -8.27
CA LEU A 290 -3.47 -11.52 -6.81
C LEU A 290 -4.37 -10.53 -6.06
N LEU A 291 -4.26 -9.23 -6.33
CA LEU A 291 -5.07 -8.20 -5.66
C LEU A 291 -6.57 -8.42 -5.87
N LEU A 292 -6.99 -8.67 -7.11
CA LEU A 292 -8.40 -8.97 -7.44
C LEU A 292 -8.87 -10.30 -6.84
N ALA A 293 -7.98 -11.28 -6.64
CA ALA A 293 -8.32 -12.53 -5.96
C ALA A 293 -8.46 -12.36 -4.44
N ASN A 294 -7.79 -11.36 -3.85
CA ASN A 294 -7.89 -11.00 -2.43
C ASN A 294 -8.92 -9.88 -2.16
N GLY A 295 -9.82 -9.60 -3.12
CA GLY A 295 -10.95 -8.71 -2.93
C GLY A 295 -10.69 -7.21 -3.11
N ALA A 296 -9.58 -6.81 -3.75
CA ALA A 296 -9.33 -5.40 -4.08
C ALA A 296 -10.50 -4.78 -4.87
N ASP A 297 -10.97 -3.60 -4.46
CA ASP A 297 -12.07 -2.91 -5.13
C ASP A 297 -11.57 -2.13 -6.37
N PRO A 298 -11.96 -2.52 -7.59
CA PRO A 298 -11.58 -1.83 -8.83
C PRO A 298 -12.38 -0.55 -9.07
N SER A 299 -13.43 -0.28 -8.27
CA SER A 299 -14.28 0.91 -8.39
C SER A 299 -13.69 2.15 -7.69
N VAL A 300 -12.68 1.96 -6.83
CA VAL A 300 -11.98 3.05 -6.14
C VAL A 300 -11.39 4.02 -7.16
N ARG A 301 -11.45 5.31 -6.85
CA ARG A 301 -11.06 6.41 -7.73
C ARG A 301 -9.87 7.16 -7.15
N ASN A 302 -8.86 7.44 -7.96
CA ASN A 302 -7.70 8.18 -7.50
C ASN A 302 -8.02 9.65 -7.13
N THR A 303 -7.25 10.26 -6.22
CA THR A 303 -7.54 11.65 -5.80
C THR A 303 -7.04 12.70 -6.78
N ARG A 304 -6.20 12.33 -7.76
CA ARG A 304 -5.71 13.23 -8.82
C ARG A 304 -6.81 13.49 -9.86
N ASP A 305 -7.14 12.48 -10.67
CA ASP A 305 -8.01 12.59 -11.85
C ASP A 305 -9.44 12.06 -11.59
N GLY A 306 -9.62 11.33 -10.48
CA GLY A 306 -10.83 10.55 -10.21
C GLY A 306 -10.96 9.32 -11.10
N ASP A 307 -9.88 8.90 -11.74
CA ASP A 307 -9.79 7.73 -12.59
C ASP A 307 -9.88 6.45 -11.75
N THR A 308 -10.53 5.43 -12.31
CA THR A 308 -10.46 4.05 -11.79
C THR A 308 -9.35 3.27 -12.48
N VAL A 309 -9.05 2.06 -11.99
CA VAL A 309 -8.05 1.17 -12.58
C VAL A 309 -8.31 0.86 -14.07
N LEU A 310 -9.57 0.87 -14.51
CA LEU A 310 -9.91 0.68 -15.93
C LEU A 310 -9.59 1.92 -16.77
N HIS A 311 -9.73 3.14 -16.24
CA HIS A 311 -9.31 4.37 -16.92
C HIS A 311 -7.79 4.40 -17.10
N VAL A 312 -7.03 3.99 -16.08
CA VAL A 312 -5.56 3.88 -16.15
C VAL A 312 -5.15 2.82 -17.20
N ALA A 313 -5.76 1.63 -17.17
CA ALA A 313 -5.51 0.59 -18.19
C ALA A 313 -5.85 1.08 -19.61
N ALA A 314 -6.92 1.86 -19.74
CA ALA A 314 -7.38 2.43 -21.00
C ALA A 314 -6.43 3.50 -21.55
N GLY A 315 -5.93 4.42 -20.71
CA GLY A 315 -4.93 5.42 -21.12
C GLY A 315 -3.57 4.81 -21.49
N LEU A 316 -3.23 3.64 -20.94
CA LEU A 316 -1.99 2.90 -21.22
C LEU A 316 -2.06 1.99 -22.46
N GLY A 317 -3.23 1.77 -23.06
CA GLY A 317 -3.38 0.89 -24.21
C GLY A 317 -3.20 -0.62 -23.93
N ASP A 318 -3.23 -1.07 -22.67
CA ASP A 318 -2.94 -2.48 -22.33
C ASP A 318 -4.17 -3.39 -22.51
N GLU A 319 -4.35 -3.88 -23.73
CA GLU A 319 -5.48 -4.74 -24.13
C GLU A 319 -5.65 -5.97 -23.22
N GLN A 320 -4.55 -6.59 -22.79
CA GLN A 320 -4.61 -7.79 -21.95
C GLN A 320 -4.98 -7.44 -20.51
N MET A 321 -4.51 -6.29 -19.98
CA MET A 321 -4.95 -5.80 -18.68
C MET A 321 -6.44 -5.43 -18.71
N VAL A 322 -6.91 -4.73 -19.76
CA VAL A 322 -8.33 -4.39 -19.94
C VAL A 322 -9.18 -5.65 -20.02
N LYS A 323 -8.78 -6.66 -20.81
CA LYS A 323 -9.47 -7.96 -20.86
C LYS A 323 -9.52 -8.67 -19.50
N LEU A 324 -8.43 -8.67 -18.74
CA LEU A 324 -8.38 -9.28 -17.40
C LEU A 324 -9.28 -8.55 -16.39
N LEU A 325 -9.33 -7.21 -16.44
CA LEU A 325 -10.24 -6.40 -15.63
C LEU A 325 -11.70 -6.67 -16.00
N LEU A 326 -12.05 -6.68 -17.29
CA LEU A 326 -13.41 -6.95 -17.76
C LEU A 326 -13.86 -8.39 -17.41
N GLN A 327 -12.97 -9.39 -17.51
CA GLN A 327 -13.25 -10.77 -17.05
C GLN A 327 -13.55 -10.86 -15.55
N LYS A 328 -13.07 -9.91 -14.75
CA LYS A 328 -13.33 -9.81 -13.31
C LYS A 328 -14.55 -8.94 -12.97
N GLY A 329 -15.35 -8.53 -13.97
CA GLY A 329 -16.60 -7.81 -13.76
C GLY A 329 -16.43 -6.33 -13.39
N VAL A 330 -15.28 -5.72 -13.70
CA VAL A 330 -15.04 -4.29 -13.45
C VAL A 330 -16.06 -3.44 -14.20
N ASN A 331 -16.76 -2.55 -13.48
CA ASN A 331 -17.73 -1.64 -14.07
C ASN A 331 -17.04 -0.62 -15.01
N LYS A 332 -17.42 -0.66 -16.29
CA LYS A 332 -16.88 0.19 -17.37
C LYS A 332 -17.50 1.59 -17.44
N ASP A 333 -18.65 1.79 -16.81
CA ASP A 333 -19.50 2.97 -16.95
C ASP A 333 -19.25 4.03 -15.85
N ILE A 334 -18.30 3.76 -14.94
CA ILE A 334 -17.81 4.74 -13.96
C ILE A 334 -17.17 5.91 -14.72
N ARG A 335 -17.40 7.14 -14.25
CA ARG A 335 -16.86 8.36 -14.83
C ARG A 335 -15.81 8.99 -13.93
N ASN A 336 -14.72 9.49 -14.52
CA ASN A 336 -13.69 10.25 -13.80
C ASN A 336 -14.15 11.69 -13.45
N LYS A 337 -13.29 12.53 -12.85
CA LYS A 337 -13.68 13.92 -12.49
C LYS A 337 -14.07 14.78 -13.70
N THR A 338 -13.52 14.47 -14.87
CA THR A 338 -13.83 15.16 -16.13
C THR A 338 -15.13 14.66 -16.79
N GLY A 339 -15.82 13.70 -16.17
CA GLY A 339 -17.07 13.12 -16.68
C GLY A 339 -16.88 12.07 -17.78
N LYS A 340 -15.63 11.74 -18.11
CA LYS A 340 -15.19 10.76 -19.11
C LYS A 340 -15.26 9.34 -18.56
N THR A 341 -15.60 8.39 -19.41
CA THR A 341 -15.51 6.95 -19.18
C THR A 341 -14.13 6.42 -19.59
N ALA A 342 -13.82 5.16 -19.26
CA ALA A 342 -12.61 4.50 -19.75
C ALA A 342 -12.55 4.44 -21.29
N TYR A 343 -13.69 4.38 -21.98
CA TYR A 343 -13.75 4.46 -23.45
C TYR A 343 -13.31 5.83 -23.96
N ASP A 344 -13.78 6.92 -23.34
CA ASP A 344 -13.42 8.29 -23.74
C ASP A 344 -11.92 8.53 -23.52
N VAL A 345 -11.35 8.01 -22.41
CA VAL A 345 -9.90 8.06 -22.15
C VAL A 345 -9.11 7.27 -23.20
N ALA A 346 -9.54 6.05 -23.57
CA ALA A 346 -8.91 5.31 -24.66
C ALA A 346 -9.00 6.07 -26.00
N ALA A 347 -10.12 6.76 -26.26
CA ALA A 347 -10.36 7.51 -27.48
C ALA A 347 -9.45 8.73 -27.61
N GLU A 348 -9.26 9.49 -26.53
CA GLU A 348 -8.35 10.64 -26.49
C GLU A 348 -6.87 10.24 -26.68
N HIS A 349 -6.47 9.08 -26.15
CA HIS A 349 -5.12 8.54 -26.31
C HIS A 349 -4.93 7.77 -27.63
N GLY A 350 -5.96 7.66 -28.48
CA GLY A 350 -5.88 7.02 -29.80
C GLY A 350 -5.75 5.50 -29.78
N HIS A 351 -6.08 4.83 -28.66
CA HIS A 351 -5.88 3.39 -28.48
C HIS A 351 -6.96 2.55 -29.19
N MET A 352 -6.93 2.55 -30.52
CA MET A 352 -7.95 1.90 -31.37
C MET A 352 -8.18 0.42 -31.05
N ARG A 353 -7.13 -0.33 -30.66
CA ARG A 353 -7.23 -1.74 -30.26
C ARG A 353 -8.08 -1.96 -29.00
N LEU A 354 -8.15 -0.94 -28.13
CA LEU A 354 -9.04 -0.95 -26.96
C LEU A 354 -10.47 -0.59 -27.31
N PHE A 355 -10.75 0.02 -28.47
CA PHE A 355 -12.15 0.31 -28.84
C PHE A 355 -12.91 -0.98 -29.02
N ASP A 356 -12.31 -2.02 -29.60
CA ASP A 356 -12.94 -3.33 -29.60
C ASP A 356 -13.11 -3.82 -28.15
N ALA A 357 -12.04 -3.96 -27.36
CA ALA A 357 -12.12 -4.46 -25.98
C ALA A 357 -13.17 -3.75 -25.08
N LEU A 358 -13.32 -2.43 -25.21
CA LEU A 358 -14.24 -1.60 -24.40
C LEU A 358 -15.65 -1.45 -25.03
N LYS A 359 -15.77 -1.53 -26.37
CA LYS A 359 -17.01 -1.27 -27.13
C LYS A 359 -17.59 -2.50 -27.83
N LEU A 360 -17.00 -3.69 -27.67
CA LEU A 360 -17.50 -4.94 -28.29
C LEU A 360 -18.99 -5.19 -27.95
N GLY A 361 -19.44 -4.80 -26.75
CA GLY A 361 -20.87 -4.79 -26.39
C GLY A 361 -21.70 -3.86 -27.27
N ASP A 362 -21.36 -2.56 -27.34
CA ASP A 362 -22.14 -1.57 -28.10
C ASP A 362 -22.07 -1.80 -29.61
N ASN A 363 -20.92 -2.26 -30.12
CA ASN A 363 -20.74 -2.62 -31.54
C ASN A 363 -21.58 -3.85 -31.91
N LEU A 364 -21.65 -4.86 -31.03
CA LEU A 364 -22.54 -6.02 -31.19
C LEU A 364 -24.01 -5.59 -31.12
N CYS A 365 -24.38 -4.74 -30.16
CA CYS A 365 -25.71 -4.13 -30.03
C CYS A 365 -26.12 -3.31 -31.27
N LEU A 366 -25.19 -2.57 -31.87
CA LEU A 366 -25.42 -1.78 -33.07
C LEU A 366 -25.59 -2.67 -34.31
N ALA A 367 -24.73 -3.69 -34.48
CA ALA A 367 -24.85 -4.68 -35.55
C ALA A 367 -26.18 -5.47 -35.43
N ALA A 368 -26.55 -5.85 -34.22
CA ALA A 368 -27.82 -6.50 -33.88
C ALA A 368 -29.05 -5.63 -34.19
N SER A 369 -29.03 -4.34 -33.83
CA SER A 369 -30.07 -3.36 -34.16
C SER A 369 -30.27 -3.20 -35.69
N LYS A 370 -29.18 -3.22 -36.45
CA LYS A 370 -29.23 -3.13 -37.91
C LYS A 370 -29.59 -4.45 -38.60
N GLY A 371 -29.33 -5.60 -37.98
CA GLY A 371 -29.47 -6.92 -38.59
C GLY A 371 -28.24 -7.38 -39.37
N GLU A 372 -27.05 -6.81 -39.11
CA GLU A 372 -25.81 -7.11 -39.85
C GLU A 372 -25.19 -8.47 -39.41
N VAL A 373 -25.84 -9.57 -39.81
CA VAL A 373 -25.46 -10.98 -39.54
C VAL A 373 -23.95 -11.25 -39.64
N ARG A 374 -23.31 -10.84 -40.74
CA ARG A 374 -21.86 -11.07 -40.96
C ARG A 374 -20.99 -10.30 -39.98
N ALA A 375 -21.42 -9.11 -39.55
CA ALA A 375 -20.71 -8.31 -38.55
C ALA A 375 -20.88 -8.92 -37.15
N ILE A 376 -22.09 -9.35 -36.78
CA ILE A 376 -22.36 -10.07 -35.52
C ILE A 376 -21.44 -11.28 -35.39
N GLN A 377 -21.39 -12.13 -36.42
CA GLN A 377 -20.56 -13.33 -36.42
C GLN A 377 -19.07 -12.99 -36.21
N LYS A 378 -18.54 -12.04 -36.98
CA LYS A 378 -17.13 -11.61 -36.90
C LYS A 378 -16.79 -10.97 -35.54
N LEU A 379 -17.71 -10.22 -34.95
CA LEU A 379 -17.53 -9.62 -33.62
C LEU A 379 -17.48 -10.71 -32.52
N VAL A 380 -18.36 -11.70 -32.57
CA VAL A 380 -18.34 -12.84 -31.63
C VAL A 380 -17.06 -13.68 -31.79
N GLU A 381 -16.62 -13.92 -33.03
CA GLU A 381 -15.37 -14.64 -33.32
C GLU A 381 -14.11 -13.86 -32.89
N ASN A 382 -14.16 -12.52 -32.90
CA ASN A 382 -13.13 -11.65 -32.33
C ASN A 382 -13.18 -11.55 -30.79
N GLY A 383 -14.05 -12.31 -30.11
CA GLY A 383 -14.16 -12.34 -28.65
C GLY A 383 -15.08 -11.27 -28.04
N ALA A 384 -16.13 -10.84 -28.76
CA ALA A 384 -17.17 -10.02 -28.15
C ALA A 384 -17.81 -10.73 -26.95
N ALA A 385 -17.97 -10.01 -25.84
CA ALA A 385 -18.82 -10.44 -24.75
C ALA A 385 -20.27 -10.51 -25.26
N ILE A 386 -20.78 -11.71 -25.53
CA ILE A 386 -22.09 -11.90 -26.17
C ILE A 386 -23.25 -11.40 -25.30
N ASN A 387 -23.11 -11.53 -23.98
CA ASN A 387 -24.02 -10.98 -22.97
C ASN A 387 -23.64 -9.54 -22.56
N GLY A 388 -22.79 -8.87 -23.34
CA GLY A 388 -22.40 -7.48 -23.12
C GLY A 388 -23.61 -6.54 -23.20
N ARG A 389 -23.65 -5.57 -22.29
CA ARG A 389 -24.70 -4.55 -22.20
C ARG A 389 -24.21 -3.22 -22.76
N ASP A 390 -25.12 -2.48 -23.39
CA ASP A 390 -24.89 -1.09 -23.81
C ASP A 390 -25.21 -0.09 -22.69
N GLN A 391 -25.06 1.21 -22.98
CA GLN A 391 -25.30 2.33 -22.06
C GLN A 391 -26.72 2.44 -21.45
N HIS A 392 -27.66 1.57 -21.84
CA HIS A 392 -29.02 1.47 -21.29
C HIS A 392 -29.28 0.10 -20.62
N GLY A 393 -28.22 -0.66 -20.33
CA GLY A 393 -28.33 -2.02 -19.80
C GLY A 393 -28.80 -3.07 -20.81
N TRP A 394 -29.02 -2.70 -22.08
CA TRP A 394 -29.57 -3.60 -23.11
C TRP A 394 -28.50 -4.51 -23.70
N THR A 395 -28.81 -5.80 -23.83
CA THR A 395 -27.97 -6.75 -24.59
C THR A 395 -28.25 -6.65 -26.09
N ALA A 396 -27.38 -7.28 -26.90
CA ALA A 396 -27.59 -7.39 -28.34
C ALA A 396 -28.93 -8.04 -28.70
N LEU A 397 -29.42 -8.99 -27.88
CA LEU A 397 -30.72 -9.62 -28.07
C LEU A 397 -31.89 -8.64 -27.88
N HIS A 398 -31.82 -7.74 -26.89
CA HIS A 398 -32.84 -6.69 -26.69
C HIS A 398 -32.90 -5.77 -27.92
N ARG A 399 -31.75 -5.33 -28.42
CA ARG A 399 -31.64 -4.47 -29.61
C ARG A 399 -32.17 -5.13 -30.88
N ALA A 400 -31.80 -6.38 -31.16
CA ALA A 400 -32.32 -7.12 -32.31
C ALA A 400 -33.83 -7.36 -32.19
N SER A 401 -34.30 -7.70 -30.99
CA SER A 401 -35.71 -8.04 -30.74
C SER A 401 -36.63 -6.83 -30.83
N PHE A 402 -36.22 -5.68 -30.24
CA PHE A 402 -36.93 -4.40 -30.36
C PHE A 402 -37.01 -3.87 -31.80
N LYS A 403 -36.11 -4.33 -32.68
CA LYS A 403 -36.02 -3.94 -34.11
C LYS A 403 -36.51 -5.02 -35.09
N GLY A 404 -37.05 -6.14 -34.61
CA GLY A 404 -37.61 -7.19 -35.46
C GLY A 404 -36.59 -7.93 -36.31
N ARG A 405 -35.30 -7.95 -35.91
CA ARG A 405 -34.20 -8.54 -36.70
C ARG A 405 -34.10 -10.05 -36.48
N THR A 406 -35.05 -10.81 -37.02
CA THR A 406 -35.17 -12.27 -36.87
C THR A 406 -33.86 -13.04 -37.10
N ASP A 407 -33.14 -12.78 -38.20
CA ASP A 407 -31.85 -13.43 -38.48
C ASP A 407 -30.76 -13.12 -37.44
N ALA A 408 -30.72 -11.88 -36.93
CA ALA A 408 -29.78 -11.49 -35.88
C ALA A 408 -30.13 -12.16 -34.54
N VAL A 409 -31.42 -12.19 -34.17
CA VAL A 409 -31.93 -12.91 -32.99
C VAL A 409 -31.53 -14.38 -33.07
N LYS A 410 -31.75 -15.03 -34.21
CA LYS A 410 -31.40 -16.44 -34.44
C LYS A 410 -29.92 -16.71 -34.18
N ILE A 411 -29.03 -15.92 -34.78
CA ILE A 411 -27.57 -16.12 -34.68
C ILE A 411 -27.04 -15.79 -33.28
N LEU A 412 -27.59 -14.77 -32.60
CA LEU A 412 -27.22 -14.49 -31.21
C LEU A 412 -27.58 -15.66 -30.29
N ILE A 413 -28.76 -16.27 -30.46
CA ILE A 413 -29.17 -17.47 -29.72
C ILE A 413 -28.30 -18.68 -30.09
N ASP A 414 -28.03 -18.92 -31.37
CA ASP A 414 -27.20 -20.04 -31.82
C ASP A 414 -25.72 -19.90 -31.38
N LYS A 415 -25.26 -18.68 -31.07
CA LYS A 415 -23.94 -18.39 -30.45
C LYS A 415 -23.97 -18.40 -28.91
N GLY A 416 -25.10 -18.71 -28.26
CA GLY A 416 -25.21 -18.88 -26.81
C GLY A 416 -25.42 -17.60 -26.00
N ILE A 417 -26.10 -16.60 -26.55
CA ILE A 417 -26.57 -15.44 -25.76
C ILE A 417 -27.58 -15.89 -24.70
N ASP A 418 -27.55 -15.27 -23.53
CA ASP A 418 -28.58 -15.44 -22.50
C ASP A 418 -29.91 -14.80 -22.97
N ILE A 419 -30.95 -15.63 -23.03
CA ILE A 419 -32.27 -15.29 -23.57
C ILE A 419 -33.09 -14.48 -22.55
N ASP A 420 -32.95 -14.81 -21.26
CA ASP A 420 -33.77 -14.26 -20.18
C ASP A 420 -33.06 -13.15 -19.39
N SER A 421 -31.90 -12.72 -19.87
CA SER A 421 -31.18 -11.53 -19.41
C SER A 421 -32.12 -10.32 -19.29
N ARG A 422 -32.07 -9.63 -18.15
CA ARG A 422 -32.93 -8.46 -17.85
C ARG A 422 -32.18 -7.14 -17.88
N ASP A 423 -32.76 -6.11 -18.46
CA ASP A 423 -32.26 -4.73 -18.40
C ASP A 423 -32.52 -4.06 -17.03
N GLU A 424 -32.23 -2.75 -16.92
CA GLU A 424 -32.37 -1.97 -15.67
C GLU A 424 -33.83 -1.84 -15.20
N ASP A 425 -34.81 -1.87 -16.11
CA ASP A 425 -36.25 -1.84 -15.82
C ASP A 425 -36.84 -3.27 -15.65
N GLY A 426 -36.00 -4.31 -15.75
CA GLY A 426 -36.39 -5.70 -15.65
C GLY A 426 -36.99 -6.29 -16.93
N TYR A 427 -36.93 -5.58 -18.06
CA TYR A 427 -37.39 -6.10 -19.34
C TYR A 427 -36.45 -7.19 -19.84
N THR A 428 -37.01 -8.23 -20.46
CA THR A 428 -36.27 -9.23 -21.24
C THR A 428 -36.42 -8.95 -22.73
N ALA A 429 -35.62 -9.61 -23.57
CA ALA A 429 -35.76 -9.52 -25.03
C ALA A 429 -37.17 -9.88 -25.53
N LEU A 430 -37.87 -10.79 -24.85
CA LEU A 430 -39.26 -11.15 -25.12
C LEU A 430 -40.22 -9.97 -24.86
N HIS A 431 -40.05 -9.25 -23.74
CA HIS A 431 -40.84 -8.04 -23.47
C HIS A 431 -40.63 -6.99 -24.56
N CYS A 432 -39.39 -6.78 -25.02
CA CYS A 432 -39.08 -5.84 -26.10
C CYS A 432 -39.68 -6.26 -27.45
N ALA A 433 -39.67 -7.56 -27.80
CA ALA A 433 -40.28 -8.07 -29.02
C ALA A 433 -41.80 -7.89 -29.03
N VAL A 434 -42.44 -8.10 -27.88
CA VAL A 434 -43.89 -7.93 -27.69
C VAL A 434 -44.28 -6.45 -27.72
N GLU A 435 -43.53 -5.57 -27.06
CA GLU A 435 -43.78 -4.12 -27.08
C GLU A 435 -43.70 -3.55 -28.51
N SER A 436 -42.72 -3.98 -29.31
CA SER A 436 -42.57 -3.58 -30.71
C SER A 436 -43.51 -4.31 -31.70
N GLY A 437 -44.32 -5.26 -31.24
CA GLY A 437 -45.27 -5.99 -32.12
C GLY A 437 -44.64 -7.00 -33.09
N HIS A 438 -43.41 -7.46 -32.84
CA HIS A 438 -42.66 -8.33 -33.76
C HIS A 438 -42.98 -9.83 -33.55
N ALA A 439 -44.14 -10.27 -34.05
CA ALA A 439 -44.65 -11.64 -33.84
C ALA A 439 -43.67 -12.77 -34.19
N GLU A 440 -42.93 -12.67 -35.31
CA GLU A 440 -41.94 -13.68 -35.73
C GLU A 440 -40.78 -13.83 -34.72
N VAL A 441 -40.35 -12.72 -34.13
CA VAL A 441 -39.31 -12.73 -33.08
C VAL A 441 -39.86 -13.31 -31.78
N VAL A 442 -41.11 -12.99 -31.43
CA VAL A 442 -41.77 -13.59 -30.26
C VAL A 442 -41.88 -15.11 -30.42
N GLU A 443 -42.34 -15.60 -31.57
CA GLU A 443 -42.43 -17.04 -31.85
C GLU A 443 -41.05 -17.72 -31.75
N LEU A 444 -40.01 -17.11 -32.33
CA LEU A 444 -38.64 -17.62 -32.28
C LEU A 444 -38.11 -17.69 -30.84
N LEU A 445 -38.29 -16.62 -30.05
CA LEU A 445 -37.86 -16.57 -28.63
C LEU A 445 -38.58 -17.62 -27.79
N VAL A 446 -39.90 -17.72 -27.91
CA VAL A 446 -40.73 -18.74 -27.21
C VAL A 446 -40.26 -20.15 -27.59
N LYS A 447 -40.08 -20.43 -28.88
CA LYS A 447 -39.60 -21.72 -29.39
C LYS A 447 -38.17 -22.08 -28.94
N LYS A 448 -37.35 -21.07 -28.64
CA LYS A 448 -35.99 -21.23 -28.09
C LYS A 448 -35.96 -21.26 -26.56
N GLY A 449 -37.11 -21.21 -25.88
CA GLY A 449 -37.24 -21.44 -24.44
C GLY A 449 -37.21 -20.19 -23.56
N ALA A 450 -37.48 -18.99 -24.12
CA ALA A 450 -37.60 -17.76 -23.32
C ALA A 450 -38.72 -17.86 -22.26
N ASP A 451 -38.48 -17.30 -21.07
CA ASP A 451 -39.45 -17.27 -19.96
C ASP A 451 -40.65 -16.35 -20.29
N VAL A 452 -41.75 -16.96 -20.74
CA VAL A 452 -43.03 -16.28 -21.03
C VAL A 452 -43.75 -15.73 -19.80
N GLU A 453 -43.35 -16.15 -18.60
CA GLU A 453 -43.88 -15.73 -17.30
C GLU A 453 -42.99 -14.70 -16.59
N SER A 454 -41.86 -14.33 -17.21
CA SER A 454 -40.94 -13.31 -16.72
C SER A 454 -41.66 -11.99 -16.42
N ARG A 455 -41.16 -11.24 -15.44
CA ARG A 455 -41.77 -9.97 -15.00
C ARG A 455 -40.75 -8.84 -15.00
N THR A 456 -41.18 -7.70 -15.52
CA THR A 456 -40.50 -6.40 -15.35
C THR A 456 -40.48 -5.97 -13.88
N ASN A 457 -39.70 -4.94 -13.54
CA ASN A 457 -39.67 -4.36 -12.18
C ASN A 457 -41.04 -3.79 -11.75
N LYS A 458 -41.93 -3.51 -12.71
CA LYS A 458 -43.32 -3.08 -12.48
C LYS A 458 -44.31 -4.26 -12.32
N GLY A 459 -43.81 -5.49 -12.28
CA GLY A 459 -44.60 -6.72 -12.14
C GLY A 459 -45.35 -7.15 -13.41
N VAL A 460 -45.15 -6.46 -14.54
CA VAL A 460 -45.87 -6.71 -15.80
C VAL A 460 -45.24 -7.89 -16.54
N LYS A 461 -46.08 -8.82 -17.03
CA LYS A 461 -45.72 -9.96 -17.89
C LYS A 461 -45.78 -9.61 -19.39
N PRO A 462 -45.09 -10.36 -20.29
CA PRO A 462 -45.20 -10.18 -21.74
C PRO A 462 -46.65 -10.25 -22.26
N LEU A 463 -47.45 -11.23 -21.77
CA LEU A 463 -48.85 -11.38 -22.18
C LEU A 463 -49.73 -10.17 -21.81
N GLN A 464 -49.42 -9.46 -20.72
CA GLN A 464 -50.14 -8.26 -20.32
C GLN A 464 -49.81 -7.09 -21.27
N ILE A 465 -48.55 -6.96 -21.71
CA ILE A 465 -48.16 -5.98 -22.73
C ILE A 465 -48.90 -6.27 -24.04
N ALA A 466 -48.87 -7.51 -24.53
CA ALA A 466 -49.56 -7.92 -25.75
C ALA A 466 -51.07 -7.60 -25.72
N ASN A 467 -51.73 -7.85 -24.58
CA ASN A 467 -53.14 -7.54 -24.40
C ASN A 467 -53.42 -6.03 -24.35
N SER A 468 -52.55 -5.24 -23.68
CA SER A 468 -52.69 -3.77 -23.61
C SER A 468 -52.48 -3.06 -24.96
N LEU A 469 -51.72 -3.67 -25.86
CA LEU A 469 -51.48 -3.19 -27.23
C LEU A 469 -52.41 -3.86 -28.27
N HIS A 470 -53.37 -4.67 -27.80
CA HIS A 470 -54.33 -5.42 -28.62
C HIS A 470 -53.71 -6.36 -29.68
N TYR A 471 -52.50 -6.86 -29.45
CA TYR A 471 -51.79 -7.77 -30.37
C TYR A 471 -52.29 -9.22 -30.26
N VAL A 472 -53.49 -9.49 -30.80
CA VAL A 472 -54.17 -10.81 -30.73
C VAL A 472 -53.29 -11.97 -31.22
N GLY A 473 -52.52 -11.79 -32.30
CA GLY A 473 -51.60 -12.82 -32.81
C GLY A 473 -50.48 -13.15 -31.83
N ILE A 474 -49.87 -12.13 -31.23
CA ILE A 474 -48.80 -12.27 -30.23
C ILE A 474 -49.33 -12.88 -28.94
N SER A 475 -50.50 -12.45 -28.46
CA SER A 475 -51.17 -13.07 -27.32
C SER A 475 -51.44 -14.56 -27.56
N ARG A 476 -51.85 -14.96 -28.77
CA ARG A 476 -51.99 -16.39 -29.13
C ARG A 476 -50.65 -17.13 -29.05
N ILE A 477 -49.57 -16.57 -29.63
CA ILE A 477 -48.23 -17.19 -29.59
C ILE A 477 -47.77 -17.41 -28.14
N LEU A 478 -47.91 -16.39 -27.28
CA LEU A 478 -47.54 -16.49 -25.86
C LEU A 478 -48.38 -17.53 -25.11
N ILE A 479 -49.69 -17.62 -25.35
CA ILE A 479 -50.56 -18.64 -24.76
C ILE A 479 -50.17 -20.05 -25.22
N HIS A 480 -49.85 -20.25 -26.51
CA HIS A 480 -49.33 -21.53 -27.01
C HIS A 480 -47.93 -21.86 -26.45
N GLY A 481 -47.15 -20.83 -26.10
CA GLY A 481 -45.89 -20.96 -25.35
C GLY A 481 -46.04 -21.26 -23.85
N GLY A 482 -47.27 -21.40 -23.34
CA GLY A 482 -47.55 -21.72 -21.94
C GLY A 482 -47.87 -20.54 -21.03
N ALA A 483 -48.06 -19.33 -21.56
CA ALA A 483 -48.39 -18.16 -20.76
C ALA A 483 -49.79 -18.27 -20.11
N THR A 484 -49.84 -18.06 -18.79
CA THR A 484 -51.04 -18.18 -17.96
C THR A 484 -51.92 -16.92 -18.07
N THR A 485 -53.18 -17.11 -18.49
CA THR A 485 -54.18 -16.03 -18.58
C THR A 485 -54.73 -15.59 -17.22
N THR A 486 -54.49 -16.36 -16.16
CA THR A 486 -55.02 -16.14 -14.81
C THR A 486 -54.19 -15.13 -14.01
N GLY A 487 -54.26 -13.86 -14.40
CA GLY A 487 -53.95 -12.73 -13.52
C GLY A 487 -55.24 -12.27 -12.83
N GLY A 488 -55.36 -12.50 -11.52
CA GLY A 488 -56.57 -12.12 -10.77
C GLY A 488 -56.82 -10.61 -10.82
N MET A 489 -58.04 -10.22 -11.17
CA MET A 489 -58.49 -8.83 -11.00
C MET A 489 -58.56 -8.49 -9.50
N PRO A 490 -57.99 -7.36 -9.05
CA PRO A 490 -58.54 -6.66 -7.91
C PRO A 490 -59.93 -6.18 -8.35
N ARG A 491 -60.99 -6.73 -7.76
CA ARG A 491 -62.33 -6.14 -7.90
C ARG A 491 -62.27 -4.71 -7.36
N VAL A 492 -62.36 -3.72 -8.25
CA VAL A 492 -62.74 -2.36 -7.83
C VAL A 492 -64.19 -2.45 -7.36
N SER A 493 -64.36 -2.50 -6.05
CA SER A 493 -65.67 -2.44 -5.41
C SER A 493 -66.36 -1.13 -5.77
N ALA A 494 -67.67 -1.21 -5.95
CA ALA A 494 -68.57 -0.14 -6.36
C ALA A 494 -68.26 1.25 -5.77
N MET A 495 -68.40 2.27 -6.62
CA MET A 495 -68.71 3.63 -6.17
C MET A 495 -69.99 3.62 -5.32
N PRO A 496 -70.15 4.62 -4.45
CA PRO A 496 -71.40 5.37 -4.40
C PRO A 496 -71.19 6.80 -4.92
N ASP A 497 -72.23 7.34 -5.54
CA ASP A 497 -72.27 8.70 -6.06
C ASP A 497 -72.11 9.75 -4.95
N SER A 498 -71.41 10.86 -5.24
CA SER A 498 -72.14 12.12 -5.53
C SER A 498 -71.21 13.31 -5.80
N VAL A 499 -71.69 14.11 -6.76
CA VAL A 499 -71.21 15.43 -7.18
C VAL A 499 -71.15 16.42 -6.00
N LEU A 500 -70.14 17.29 -5.94
CA LEU A 500 -70.34 18.72 -5.60
C LEU A 500 -69.13 19.60 -5.95
N PHE A 501 -69.42 20.72 -6.62
CA PHE A 501 -68.52 21.87 -6.79
C PHE A 501 -68.33 22.59 -5.45
N GLY A 502 -67.15 23.14 -5.20
CA GLY A 502 -66.91 24.04 -4.06
C GLY A 502 -65.58 24.79 -4.17
N ASN A 503 -65.63 26.10 -4.39
CA ASN A 503 -64.49 26.98 -4.13
C ASN A 503 -64.17 26.97 -2.64
N ASP A 504 -62.90 27.13 -2.26
CA ASP A 504 -62.62 28.15 -1.24
C ASP A 504 -61.22 28.75 -1.31
N LYS A 505 -61.12 30.02 -0.88
CA LYS A 505 -59.87 30.80 -0.85
C LYS A 505 -59.43 31.04 0.60
N ILE A 506 -58.23 30.59 0.97
CA ILE A 506 -57.33 31.26 1.93
C ILE A 506 -55.88 30.92 1.47
N GLY A 507 -54.90 31.81 1.39
CA GLY A 507 -54.89 33.23 1.71
C GLY A 507 -53.78 33.63 2.68
N LYS A 508 -52.51 33.70 2.23
CA LYS A 508 -51.48 34.53 2.88
C LYS A 508 -50.33 34.92 1.93
N LYS A 509 -50.22 36.22 1.66
CA LYS A 509 -49.09 36.87 0.98
C LYS A 509 -47.91 37.04 1.95
N ILE A 510 -46.69 37.12 1.41
CA ILE A 510 -45.70 38.17 1.80
C ILE A 510 -45.05 38.75 0.54
N GLU A 511 -44.82 40.06 0.55
CA GLU A 511 -44.34 40.92 -0.54
C GLU A 511 -43.18 41.80 -0.06
N THR A 512 -42.27 42.35 -0.88
CA THR A 512 -41.84 42.20 -2.29
C THR A 512 -40.44 42.85 -2.41
N LYS A 513 -39.70 42.69 -3.52
CA LYS A 513 -38.92 43.82 -4.13
C LYS A 513 -38.42 43.54 -5.56
N LYS A 514 -38.01 44.63 -6.24
CA LYS A 514 -38.02 44.80 -7.70
C LYS A 514 -36.65 44.61 -8.38
N ALA A 515 -36.70 44.37 -9.70
CA ALA A 515 -35.62 44.35 -10.69
C ALA A 515 -35.11 45.80 -11.02
N PRO A 516 -34.33 46.11 -12.11
CA PRO A 516 -33.75 45.25 -13.17
C PRO A 516 -32.30 45.61 -13.64
N MET A 517 -31.70 44.81 -14.54
CA MET A 517 -31.21 45.32 -15.86
C MET A 517 -30.69 44.22 -16.83
N LYS A 518 -30.90 44.52 -18.12
CA LYS A 518 -30.77 43.70 -19.34
C LYS A 518 -29.35 43.18 -19.65
N ARG A 519 -29.25 42.00 -20.29
CA ARG A 519 -28.43 41.78 -21.51
C ARG A 519 -29.02 40.67 -22.40
N ARG A 520 -28.69 40.71 -23.70
CA ARG A 520 -29.35 40.02 -24.84
C ARG A 520 -28.93 38.54 -25.00
N PRO A 521 -29.68 37.71 -25.75
CA PRO A 521 -29.56 36.25 -25.68
C PRO A 521 -28.37 35.69 -26.48
N ALA A 522 -27.67 34.71 -25.90
CA ALA A 522 -26.77 33.80 -26.59
C ALA A 522 -27.42 32.41 -26.69
N LYS A 523 -27.20 31.70 -27.80
CA LYS A 523 -27.84 30.40 -28.10
C LYS A 523 -27.38 29.32 -27.11
N ALA A 524 -28.22 28.98 -26.14
CA ALA A 524 -28.05 27.76 -25.34
C ALA A 524 -28.41 26.53 -26.19
N ARG A 525 -27.46 25.60 -26.33
CA ARG A 525 -27.69 24.30 -27.00
C ARG A 525 -28.43 23.39 -26.01
N ALA A 526 -29.73 23.24 -26.22
CA ALA A 526 -30.59 22.50 -25.31
C ALA A 526 -30.17 21.04 -25.13
N VAL A 527 -30.12 20.59 -23.87
CA VAL A 527 -30.06 19.17 -23.50
C VAL A 527 -31.40 18.55 -23.87
N ARG A 528 -31.43 17.68 -24.89
CA ARG A 528 -32.60 16.84 -25.18
C ARG A 528 -32.58 15.60 -24.27
N GLY A 529 -33.21 15.73 -23.11
CA GLY A 529 -33.82 14.58 -22.44
C GLY A 529 -35.10 14.14 -23.18
N SER A 530 -35.61 12.97 -22.80
CA SER A 530 -36.91 12.39 -23.21
C SER A 530 -37.23 12.40 -24.71
N PHE A 531 -37.08 11.24 -25.37
CA PHE A 531 -37.92 10.94 -26.54
C PHE A 531 -39.35 10.68 -26.04
N ASP A 532 -40.26 11.57 -26.42
CA ASP A 532 -41.70 11.38 -26.27
C ASP A 532 -42.13 10.05 -26.92
N ARG A 533 -42.62 9.11 -26.11
CA ARG A 533 -43.44 7.98 -26.59
C ARG A 533 -44.91 8.37 -26.51
N SER A 534 -45.31 9.32 -27.33
CA SER A 534 -46.72 9.64 -27.58
C SER A 534 -46.95 9.97 -29.05
N LEU A 535 -47.32 8.96 -29.84
CA LEU A 535 -48.08 9.01 -31.11
C LEU A 535 -48.11 7.59 -31.73
N PRO A 536 -49.28 7.07 -32.14
CA PRO A 536 -49.36 5.78 -32.83
C PRO A 536 -48.95 5.93 -34.29
N LEU A 537 -48.09 5.05 -34.79
CA LEU A 537 -47.79 4.95 -36.22
C LEU A 537 -48.73 3.94 -36.88
N ALA A 538 -49.40 4.39 -37.93
CA ALA A 538 -50.36 3.61 -38.68
C ALA A 538 -49.70 2.50 -39.51
N VAL A 539 -50.44 1.41 -39.69
CA VAL A 539 -50.11 0.30 -40.60
C VAL A 539 -50.26 0.76 -42.05
N ILE A 540 -49.18 0.62 -42.85
CA ILE A 540 -49.20 0.19 -44.26
C ILE A 540 -47.99 -0.72 -44.46
#